data_AF-X1TY96-F1
#
_entry.id   AF-X1TY96-F1
#
_cell.length_a   1.000
_cell.length_b   1.000
_cell.length_c   1.000
_cell.angle_alpha   90.00
_cell.angle_beta   90.00
_cell.angle_gamma   90.00
#
_symmetry.space_group_name_H-M   'P 1'
#
loop_
_entity.id
_entity.type
_entity.pdbx_description
1 polymer ?
#
loop_
_entity_poly.entity_id
_entity_poly.type
_entity_poly.pdbx_seq_one_letter_code
_entity_poly.pdbx_strand_id
1 'polypeptide(L)'
;GGSFYSWARGVSADGSTIVGESESTLGQEAFRWTQANSMVGLGLMAGGEYGSKAYAASADGSVIVGFGHFGGHLEAFRWTESGGMQSLGEGIAYAVSADGSVVVGSDNGAFIWDQYNGKRDVKEVLENDYGLDLTGWSLTKATGISADGSTIVGYGNNGAWIATITKPGYFTGDLTGDREVNFEDFAKVARYWGQDEFSVDIMPPPSGDGVVDFQDLSIVVEHWLETIEQPEFYEDFESGNFTKYDWEHPGIDWTVVSDIVYERKLFSKVRH
;
A
#
# COMPACT_ATOMS: atom_id res chain seq x y z
N GLY A 1 19.29 -33.86 8.54
CA GLY A 1 18.02 -33.38 9.09
C GLY A 1 18.13 -31.88 9.18
N GLY A 2 17.31 -31.16 8.41
CA GLY A 2 17.24 -29.69 8.45
C GLY A 2 16.19 -29.22 9.46
N SER A 3 16.26 -27.95 9.84
CA SER A 3 15.18 -27.27 10.55
C SER A 3 13.99 -27.14 9.60
N PHE A 4 12.86 -27.75 9.93
CA PHE A 4 11.60 -27.56 9.19
C PHE A 4 10.68 -26.75 10.09
N TYR A 5 10.56 -25.46 9.82
CA TYR A 5 9.54 -24.63 10.43
C TYR A 5 8.83 -23.84 9.34
N SER A 6 7.57 -23.54 9.61
CA SER A 6 6.78 -22.59 8.86
C SER A 6 6.06 -21.70 9.85
N TRP A 7 5.95 -20.42 9.52
CA TRP A 7 5.19 -19.45 10.29
C TRP A 7 4.16 -18.80 9.37
N ALA A 8 2.89 -18.95 9.73
CA ALA A 8 1.85 -18.13 9.13
C ALA A 8 1.91 -16.72 9.76
N ARG A 9 1.83 -15.70 8.91
CA ARG A 9 1.91 -14.28 9.30
C ARG A 9 0.63 -13.52 8.99
N GLY A 10 -0.07 -13.91 7.92
CA GLY A 10 -1.28 -13.24 7.47
C GLY A 10 -2.29 -14.21 6.86
N VAL A 11 -3.52 -13.76 6.75
CA VAL A 11 -4.63 -14.46 6.09
C VAL A 11 -5.45 -13.43 5.31
N SER A 12 -5.94 -13.81 4.12
CA SER A 12 -6.86 -12.99 3.33
C SER A 12 -8.20 -12.81 4.05
N ALA A 13 -8.94 -11.76 3.70
CA ALA A 13 -10.22 -11.45 4.37
C ALA A 13 -11.29 -12.55 4.14
N ASP A 14 -11.27 -13.20 2.98
CA ASP A 14 -12.14 -14.34 2.68
C ASP A 14 -11.71 -15.66 3.36
N GLY A 15 -10.55 -15.66 4.05
CA GLY A 15 -9.99 -16.83 4.73
C GLY A 15 -9.45 -17.92 3.80
N SER A 16 -9.41 -17.69 2.48
CA SER A 16 -9.02 -18.71 1.49
C SER A 16 -7.50 -18.83 1.33
N THR A 17 -6.76 -17.78 1.68
CA THR A 17 -5.32 -17.66 1.46
C THR A 17 -4.59 -17.37 2.76
N ILE A 18 -3.59 -18.18 3.11
CA ILE A 18 -2.68 -17.95 4.25
C ILE A 18 -1.29 -17.65 3.71
N VAL A 19 -0.62 -16.66 4.26
CA VAL A 19 0.74 -16.26 3.84
C VAL A 19 1.71 -16.27 5.01
N GLY A 20 2.99 -16.42 4.70
CA GLY A 20 4.04 -16.42 5.70
C GLY A 20 5.38 -16.82 5.10
N GLU A 21 6.21 -17.50 5.90
CA GLU A 21 7.47 -18.06 5.45
C GLU A 21 7.67 -19.50 5.89
N SER A 22 8.46 -20.23 5.10
CA SER A 22 8.85 -21.60 5.36
C SER A 22 10.33 -21.80 5.10
N GLU A 23 10.97 -22.69 5.84
CA GLU A 23 12.37 -23.05 5.65
C GLU A 23 12.49 -24.33 4.81
N SER A 24 13.30 -24.26 3.76
CA SER A 24 13.67 -25.41 2.93
C SER A 24 15.19 -25.63 2.93
N THR A 25 15.67 -26.68 2.25
CA THR A 25 17.12 -26.88 2.05
C THR A 25 17.77 -25.81 1.17
N LEU A 26 16.98 -25.01 0.45
CA LEU A 26 17.46 -23.92 -0.40
C LEU A 26 17.49 -22.58 0.37
N GLY A 27 16.77 -22.50 1.50
CA GLY A 27 16.67 -21.33 2.35
C GLY A 27 15.21 -21.03 2.73
N GLN A 28 15.02 -19.91 3.42
CA GLN A 28 13.71 -19.39 3.79
C GLN A 28 13.01 -18.79 2.57
N GLU A 29 11.74 -19.13 2.38
CA GLU A 29 10.93 -18.61 1.29
C GLU A 29 9.54 -18.22 1.78
N ALA A 30 9.06 -17.07 1.31
CA ALA A 30 7.68 -16.68 1.47
C ALA A 30 6.78 -17.72 0.80
N PHE A 31 5.66 -18.05 1.44
CA PHE A 31 4.70 -18.99 0.88
C PHE A 31 3.30 -18.39 0.81
N ARG A 32 2.51 -18.96 -0.10
CA ARG A 32 1.05 -18.89 -0.12
C ARG A 32 0.49 -20.29 0.10
N TRP A 33 -0.46 -20.42 1.01
CA TRP A 33 -1.25 -21.62 1.19
C TRP A 33 -2.68 -21.37 0.76
N THR A 34 -3.22 -22.30 -0.03
CA THR A 34 -4.65 -22.40 -0.31
C THR A 34 -5.11 -23.84 -0.14
N GLN A 35 -6.42 -24.05 -0.02
CA GLN A 35 -6.98 -25.39 0.01
C GLN A 35 -6.68 -26.19 -1.28
N ALA A 36 -6.67 -25.52 -2.43
CA ALA A 36 -6.49 -26.19 -3.73
C ALA A 36 -5.03 -26.59 -3.99
N ASN A 37 -4.08 -25.69 -3.67
CA ASN A 37 -2.67 -25.85 -4.07
C ASN A 37 -1.76 -26.25 -2.90
N SER A 38 -2.29 -26.39 -1.68
CA SER A 38 -1.49 -26.55 -0.46
C SER A 38 -0.49 -25.40 -0.32
N MET A 39 0.63 -25.61 0.40
CA MET A 39 1.67 -24.61 0.59
C MET A 39 2.57 -24.56 -0.65
N VAL A 40 2.63 -23.40 -1.30
CA VAL A 40 3.46 -23.14 -2.48
C VAL A 40 4.35 -21.93 -2.18
N GLY A 41 5.64 -22.03 -2.51
CA GLY A 41 6.57 -20.91 -2.41
C GLY A 41 6.21 -19.82 -3.43
N LEU A 42 6.40 -18.55 -3.06
CA LEU A 42 6.13 -17.40 -3.95
C LEU A 42 7.19 -17.25 -5.05
N GLY A 43 8.28 -18.02 -4.98
CA GLY A 43 9.45 -17.87 -5.82
C GLY A 43 10.38 -16.77 -5.30
N LEU A 44 11.35 -16.44 -6.15
CA LEU A 44 12.34 -15.40 -5.92
C LEU A 44 12.05 -14.22 -6.83
N MET A 45 12.39 -13.03 -6.34
CA MET A 45 12.53 -11.86 -7.21
C MET A 45 13.58 -12.15 -8.29
N ALA A 46 13.39 -11.64 -9.50
CA ALA A 46 14.32 -11.89 -10.60
C ALA A 46 15.74 -11.43 -10.25
N GLY A 47 16.69 -12.37 -10.16
CA GLY A 47 18.07 -12.11 -9.72
C GLY A 47 18.27 -11.99 -8.19
N GLY A 48 17.23 -12.24 -7.40
CA GLY A 48 17.25 -12.20 -5.94
C GLY A 48 17.76 -13.48 -5.29
N GLU A 49 17.78 -13.46 -3.96
CA GLU A 49 18.29 -14.52 -3.09
C GLU A 49 17.16 -15.16 -2.28
N TYR A 50 17.38 -16.39 -1.80
CA TYR A 50 16.50 -16.97 -0.79
C TYR A 50 16.54 -16.12 0.49
N GLY A 51 15.39 -16.00 1.16
CA GLY A 51 15.19 -15.11 2.29
C GLY A 51 14.04 -14.16 2.05
N SER A 52 12.84 -14.69 1.86
CA SER A 52 11.62 -13.88 1.72
C SER A 52 10.59 -14.20 2.80
N LYS A 53 9.79 -13.20 3.15
CA LYS A 53 8.66 -13.34 4.07
C LYS A 53 7.47 -12.56 3.53
N ALA A 54 6.30 -13.19 3.52
CA ALA A 54 5.03 -12.52 3.28
C ALA A 54 4.38 -12.11 4.60
N TYR A 55 3.92 -10.86 4.70
CA TYR A 55 3.27 -10.32 5.90
C TYR A 55 1.76 -10.19 5.75
N ALA A 56 1.27 -9.83 4.57
CA ALA A 56 -0.15 -9.58 4.32
C ALA A 56 -0.57 -10.02 2.92
N ALA A 57 -1.89 -10.20 2.76
CA ALA A 57 -2.53 -10.53 1.49
C ALA A 57 -3.79 -9.65 1.32
N SER A 58 -4.17 -9.37 0.07
CA SER A 58 -5.44 -8.73 -0.29
C SER A 58 -6.65 -9.56 0.17
N ALA A 59 -7.86 -9.02 0.04
CA ALA A 59 -9.07 -9.66 0.55
C ALA A 59 -9.36 -11.03 -0.09
N ASP A 60 -9.01 -11.19 -1.36
CA ASP A 60 -9.09 -12.42 -2.16
C ASP A 60 -7.76 -13.21 -2.19
N GLY A 61 -6.70 -12.65 -1.63
CA GLY A 61 -5.35 -13.23 -1.63
C GLY A 61 -4.66 -13.28 -2.99
N SER A 62 -5.10 -12.48 -3.97
CA SER A 62 -4.47 -12.35 -5.29
C SER A 62 -3.18 -11.52 -5.24
N VAL A 63 -3.09 -10.56 -4.31
CA VAL A 63 -1.91 -9.74 -4.06
C VAL A 63 -1.32 -10.10 -2.69
N ILE A 64 -0.02 -10.38 -2.66
CA ILE A 64 0.73 -10.69 -1.43
C ILE A 64 1.89 -9.72 -1.29
N VAL A 65 2.10 -9.20 -0.07
CA VAL A 65 3.17 -8.25 0.21
C VAL A 65 4.08 -8.70 1.34
N GLY A 66 5.32 -8.22 1.30
CA GLY A 66 6.32 -8.56 2.28
C GLY A 66 7.69 -7.99 1.95
N PHE A 67 8.73 -8.77 2.21
CA PHE A 67 10.08 -8.45 1.74
C PHE A 67 10.85 -9.68 1.27
N GLY A 68 11.82 -9.44 0.39
CA GLY A 68 12.80 -10.41 -0.08
C GLY A 68 14.22 -9.87 0.01
N HIS A 69 15.21 -10.76 -0.09
CA HIS A 69 16.61 -10.37 -0.17
C HIS A 69 17.04 -10.16 -1.63
N PHE A 70 17.65 -9.00 -1.91
CA PHE A 70 18.23 -8.67 -3.20
C PHE A 70 19.52 -7.86 -3.01
N GLY A 71 20.63 -8.33 -3.58
CA GLY A 71 21.90 -7.59 -3.57
C GLY A 71 22.44 -7.25 -2.16
N GLY A 72 22.13 -8.07 -1.14
CA GLY A 72 22.50 -7.83 0.25
C GLY A 72 21.59 -6.89 1.05
N HIS A 73 20.50 -6.38 0.46
CA HIS A 73 19.52 -5.51 1.10
C HIS A 73 18.13 -6.17 1.13
N LEU A 74 17.20 -5.58 1.90
CA LEU A 74 15.80 -5.99 1.90
C LEU A 74 15.04 -5.14 0.88
N GLU A 75 14.29 -5.78 0.00
CA GLU A 75 13.35 -5.10 -0.87
C GLU A 75 11.92 -5.46 -0.49
N ALA A 76 11.09 -4.43 -0.34
CA ALA A 76 9.66 -4.61 -0.24
C ALA A 76 9.17 -5.21 -1.56
N PHE A 77 8.25 -6.16 -1.50
CA PHE A 77 7.68 -6.76 -2.70
C PHE A 77 6.16 -6.69 -2.73
N ARG A 78 5.64 -6.69 -3.95
CA ARG A 78 4.28 -7.09 -4.31
C ARG A 78 4.37 -8.36 -5.15
N TRP A 79 3.52 -9.33 -4.87
CA TRP A 79 3.46 -10.60 -5.59
C TRP A 79 2.07 -10.82 -6.15
N THR A 80 2.01 -11.23 -7.42
CA THR A 80 0.82 -11.76 -8.11
C THR A 80 1.15 -13.13 -8.71
N GLU A 81 0.12 -13.93 -9.00
CA GLU A 81 0.33 -15.26 -9.59
C GLU A 81 0.92 -15.18 -11.00
N SER A 82 0.53 -14.18 -11.80
CA SER A 82 1.01 -13.92 -13.16
C SER A 82 2.40 -13.26 -13.21
N GLY A 83 2.67 -12.30 -12.30
CA GLY A 83 3.87 -11.47 -12.33
C GLY A 83 4.99 -11.97 -11.42
N GLY A 84 4.67 -12.87 -10.50
CA GLY A 84 5.62 -13.32 -9.48
C GLY A 84 6.01 -12.19 -8.53
N MET A 85 7.19 -12.29 -7.92
CA MET A 85 7.67 -11.33 -6.92
C MET A 85 8.29 -10.11 -7.60
N GLN A 86 7.63 -8.96 -7.49
CA GLN A 86 8.05 -7.68 -8.05
C GLN A 86 8.50 -6.71 -6.95
N SER A 87 9.58 -5.97 -7.22
CA SER A 87 10.15 -5.02 -6.25
C SER A 87 9.35 -3.72 -6.16
N LEU A 88 9.18 -3.22 -4.94
CA LEU A 88 8.71 -1.87 -4.62
C LEU A 88 9.86 -0.95 -4.17
N GLY A 89 11.10 -1.42 -4.29
CA GLY A 89 12.32 -0.78 -3.79
C GLY A 89 12.70 -1.24 -2.37
N GLU A 90 13.81 -0.67 -1.86
CA GLU A 90 14.35 -1.01 -0.53
C GLU A 90 13.28 -0.85 0.56
N GLY A 91 13.21 -1.80 1.50
CA GLY A 91 12.32 -1.73 2.66
C GLY A 91 11.55 -3.02 2.94
N ILE A 92 10.43 -2.85 3.66
CA ILE A 92 9.51 -3.92 4.05
C ILE A 92 8.08 -3.43 3.88
N ALA A 93 7.26 -4.16 3.12
CA ALA A 93 5.81 -3.96 3.08
C ALA A 93 5.13 -4.76 4.19
N TYR A 94 4.27 -4.11 5.00
CA TYR A 94 3.58 -4.75 6.12
C TYR A 94 2.10 -5.01 5.86
N ALA A 95 1.44 -4.16 5.08
CA ALA A 95 0.00 -4.25 4.84
C ALA A 95 -0.36 -3.81 3.42
N VAL A 96 -1.50 -4.32 2.95
CA VAL A 96 -2.07 -4.03 1.64
C VAL A 96 -3.58 -3.84 1.78
N SER A 97 -4.19 -2.95 0.99
CA SER A 97 -5.63 -2.74 0.93
C SER A 97 -6.38 -3.99 0.46
N ALA A 98 -7.68 -4.07 0.71
CA ALA A 98 -8.49 -5.24 0.37
C ALA A 98 -8.44 -5.57 -1.12
N ASP A 99 -8.29 -4.53 -1.94
CA ASP A 99 -8.26 -4.60 -3.39
C ASP A 99 -6.85 -4.70 -3.98
N GLY A 100 -5.80 -4.80 -3.15
CA GLY A 100 -4.43 -4.99 -3.61
C GLY A 100 -3.72 -3.72 -4.11
N SER A 101 -4.42 -2.60 -4.23
CA SER A 101 -3.95 -1.38 -4.93
C SER A 101 -3.02 -0.48 -4.12
N VAL A 102 -3.11 -0.51 -2.79
CA VAL A 102 -2.30 0.35 -1.92
C VAL A 102 -1.53 -0.50 -0.92
N VAL A 103 -0.23 -0.32 -0.86
CA VAL A 103 0.70 -1.03 0.02
C VAL A 103 1.36 -0.04 0.96
N VAL A 104 1.49 -0.40 2.24
CA VAL A 104 2.18 0.43 3.22
C VAL A 104 3.26 -0.35 3.94
N GLY A 105 4.31 0.37 4.35
CA GLY A 105 5.50 -0.27 4.88
C GLY A 105 6.46 0.66 5.60
N SER A 106 7.71 0.20 5.68
CA SER A 106 8.82 1.03 6.13
C SER A 106 10.12 0.74 5.40
N ASP A 107 10.91 1.78 5.21
CA ASP A 107 12.33 1.73 4.87
C ASP A 107 13.13 2.62 5.85
N ASN A 108 13.59 3.80 5.41
CA ASN A 108 14.10 4.88 6.26
C ASN A 108 12.97 5.72 6.89
N GLY A 109 11.74 5.56 6.41
CA GLY A 109 10.52 6.15 6.95
C GLY A 109 9.32 5.25 6.70
N ALA A 110 8.13 5.69 7.14
CA ALA A 110 6.89 5.08 6.72
C ALA A 110 6.67 5.38 5.23
N PHE A 111 6.42 4.35 4.41
CA PHE A 111 6.08 4.54 3.01
C PHE A 111 4.66 4.11 2.69
N ILE A 112 4.11 4.73 1.66
CA ILE A 112 2.95 4.28 0.91
C ILE A 112 3.40 4.00 -0.53
N TRP A 113 2.84 2.95 -1.11
CA TRP A 113 3.00 2.62 -2.50
C TRP A 113 1.62 2.42 -3.13
N ASP A 114 1.46 2.93 -4.33
CA ASP A 114 0.40 2.57 -5.26
C ASP A 114 0.97 2.52 -6.68
N GLN A 115 0.26 1.89 -7.59
CA GLN A 115 0.75 1.65 -8.96
C GLN A 115 0.97 2.93 -9.77
N TYR A 116 0.25 4.01 -9.45
CA TYR A 116 0.28 5.25 -10.22
C TYR A 116 1.43 6.15 -9.79
N ASN A 117 1.62 6.27 -8.47
CA ASN A 117 2.58 7.20 -7.90
C ASN A 117 3.88 6.52 -7.45
N GLY A 118 3.94 5.19 -7.49
CA GLY A 118 5.05 4.42 -6.96
C GLY A 118 5.20 4.57 -5.45
N LYS A 119 6.40 4.24 -4.95
CA LYS A 119 6.72 4.29 -3.52
C LYS A 119 7.02 5.74 -3.13
N ARG A 120 6.31 6.25 -2.13
CA ARG A 120 6.42 7.61 -1.60
C ARG A 120 6.53 7.59 -0.08
N ASP A 121 7.23 8.57 0.48
CA ASP A 121 7.27 8.77 1.93
C ASP A 121 5.92 9.31 2.43
N VAL A 122 5.34 8.68 3.46
CA VAL A 122 4.01 9.06 3.97
C VAL A 122 4.02 10.46 4.54
N LYS A 123 5.12 10.89 5.18
CA LYS A 123 5.21 12.25 5.72
C LYS A 123 5.21 13.27 4.58
N GLU A 124 6.01 13.04 3.54
CA GLU A 124 6.03 13.93 2.38
C GLU A 124 4.67 14.00 1.68
N VAL A 125 3.95 12.88 1.54
CA VAL A 125 2.58 12.87 0.98
C VAL A 125 1.65 13.73 1.84
N LEU A 126 1.66 13.55 3.16
CA LEU A 126 0.77 14.30 4.06
C LEU A 126 1.11 15.80 4.12
N GLU A 127 2.39 16.17 4.05
CA GLU A 127 2.82 17.58 4.03
C GLU A 127 2.53 18.24 2.68
N ASN A 128 2.86 17.58 1.57
CA ASN A 128 2.79 18.19 0.23
C ASN A 128 1.39 18.13 -0.39
N ASP A 129 0.69 17.00 -0.25
CA ASP A 129 -0.60 16.77 -0.91
C ASP A 129 -1.77 17.20 -0.01
N TYR A 130 -1.58 17.23 1.32
CA TYR A 130 -2.62 17.54 2.30
C TYR A 130 -2.32 18.77 3.17
N GLY A 131 -1.17 19.43 2.99
CA GLY A 131 -0.83 20.68 3.68
C GLY A 131 -0.66 20.55 5.20
N LEU A 132 -0.38 19.35 5.71
CA LEU A 132 -0.22 19.12 7.14
C LEU A 132 1.16 19.62 7.61
N ASP A 133 1.23 20.22 8.79
CA ASP A 133 2.50 20.53 9.46
C ASP A 133 2.90 19.38 10.38
N LEU A 134 3.83 18.54 9.91
CA LEU A 134 4.40 17.43 10.67
C LEU A 134 5.77 17.78 11.25
N THR A 135 6.03 19.07 11.51
CA THR A 135 7.24 19.53 12.20
C THR A 135 7.41 18.80 13.54
N GLY A 136 8.59 18.22 13.74
CA GLY A 136 8.92 17.42 14.92
C GLY A 136 8.41 15.98 14.88
N TRP A 137 7.62 15.58 13.89
CA TRP A 137 7.25 14.19 13.64
C TRP A 137 8.23 13.50 12.68
N SER A 138 8.52 12.26 13.01
CA SER A 138 9.16 11.26 12.16
C SER A 138 8.24 10.06 12.15
N LEU A 139 7.59 9.81 11.01
CA LEU A 139 6.74 8.64 10.79
C LEU A 139 7.67 7.47 10.44
N THR A 140 7.89 6.56 11.38
CA THR A 140 8.91 5.52 11.23
C THR A 140 8.38 4.27 10.52
N LYS A 141 7.14 3.86 10.80
CA LYS A 141 6.52 2.72 10.13
C LYS A 141 5.03 2.93 9.92
N ALA A 142 4.55 2.63 8.72
CA ALA A 142 3.14 2.39 8.46
C ALA A 142 2.89 0.87 8.58
N THR A 143 2.07 0.45 9.54
CA THR A 143 1.89 -0.97 9.90
C THR A 143 0.55 -1.55 9.47
N GLY A 144 -0.41 -0.71 9.10
CA GLY A 144 -1.75 -1.13 8.71
C GLY A 144 -2.39 -0.14 7.76
N ILE A 145 -3.27 -0.65 6.92
CA ILE A 145 -4.10 0.11 6.00
C ILE A 145 -5.53 -0.45 6.01
N SER A 146 -6.54 0.41 5.89
CA SER A 146 -7.94 0.02 5.79
C SER A 146 -8.24 -0.71 4.47
N ALA A 147 -9.36 -1.43 4.44
CA ALA A 147 -9.80 -2.20 3.29
C ALA A 147 -9.96 -1.35 2.02
N ASP A 148 -10.53 -0.16 2.16
CA ASP A 148 -10.69 0.81 1.06
C ASP A 148 -9.38 1.51 0.66
N GLY A 149 -8.30 1.32 1.41
CA GLY A 149 -6.99 1.92 1.15
C GLY A 149 -6.85 3.39 1.55
N SER A 150 -7.81 3.95 2.29
CA SER A 150 -7.81 5.38 2.65
C SER A 150 -7.20 5.69 4.01
N THR A 151 -7.24 4.77 4.97
CA THR A 151 -6.77 5.01 6.33
C THR A 151 -5.51 4.20 6.60
N ILE A 152 -4.43 4.87 7.01
CA ILE A 152 -3.14 4.28 7.36
C ILE A 152 -2.90 4.44 8.85
N VAL A 153 -2.35 3.42 9.50
CA VAL A 153 -1.92 3.48 10.90
C VAL A 153 -0.46 3.09 11.04
N GLY A 154 0.20 3.64 12.04
CA GLY A 154 1.62 3.39 12.25
C GLY A 154 2.16 3.95 13.55
N TYR A 155 3.49 4.02 13.64
CA TYR A 155 4.16 4.66 14.77
C TYR A 155 5.41 5.43 14.33
N GLY A 156 5.85 6.32 15.23
CA GLY A 156 6.96 7.23 15.01
C GLY A 156 7.60 7.73 16.31
N ASN A 157 8.43 8.76 16.22
CA ASN A 157 9.09 9.38 17.37
C ASN A 157 8.12 10.02 18.39
N ASN A 158 6.92 10.40 17.96
CA ASN A 158 5.89 11.02 18.79
C ASN A 158 4.73 10.06 19.14
N GLY A 159 4.92 8.75 18.96
CA GLY A 159 3.95 7.72 19.32
C GLY A 159 3.25 7.08 18.11
N ALA A 160 2.12 6.43 18.37
CA ALA A 160 1.26 5.89 17.33
C ALA A 160 0.54 7.01 16.59
N TRP A 161 0.24 6.79 15.32
CA TRP A 161 -0.49 7.74 14.46
C TRP A 161 -1.49 7.00 13.57
N ILE A 162 -2.49 7.74 13.14
CA ILE A 162 -3.46 7.39 12.12
C ILE A 162 -3.46 8.54 11.10
N ALA A 163 -3.64 8.25 9.83
CA ALA A 163 -3.73 9.24 8.76
C ALA A 163 -4.78 8.80 7.74
N THR A 164 -5.62 9.73 7.29
CA THR A 164 -6.58 9.48 6.20
C THR A 164 -6.05 10.16 4.94
N ILE A 165 -5.82 9.35 3.91
CA ILE A 165 -5.51 9.79 2.55
C ILE A 165 -6.71 9.48 1.66
N THR A 166 -7.13 10.44 0.87
CA THR A 166 -8.10 10.18 -0.20
C THR A 166 -7.36 9.43 -1.29
N LYS A 167 -7.82 8.24 -1.67
CA LYS A 167 -7.34 7.60 -2.90
C LYS A 167 -7.51 8.62 -4.03
N PRO A 168 -6.44 8.96 -4.77
CA PRO A 168 -6.61 9.74 -5.98
C PRO A 168 -7.60 8.97 -6.87
N GLY A 169 -8.79 9.52 -7.05
CA GLY A 169 -9.84 8.90 -7.84
C GLY A 169 -9.54 9.09 -9.31
N TYR A 170 -8.44 8.50 -9.79
CA TYR A 170 -7.90 8.85 -11.09
C TYR A 170 -7.53 7.59 -11.85
N PHE A 171 -8.54 6.99 -12.49
CA PHE A 171 -8.31 6.30 -13.76
C PHE A 171 -8.19 7.40 -14.80
N THR A 172 -7.00 7.98 -14.96
CA THR A 172 -6.82 9.15 -15.82
C THR A 172 -6.02 8.84 -17.07
N GLY A 173 -5.51 7.63 -17.27
CA GLY A 173 -4.64 7.34 -18.42
C GLY A 173 -3.23 7.93 -18.32
N ASP A 174 -2.94 8.73 -17.29
CA ASP A 174 -1.59 9.18 -16.94
C ASP A 174 -0.88 8.06 -16.18
N LEU A 175 -0.10 7.27 -16.92
CA LEU A 175 0.69 6.17 -16.41
C LEU A 175 2.09 6.60 -16.02
N THR A 176 2.54 7.79 -16.41
CA THR A 176 3.87 8.32 -16.06
C THR A 176 3.87 9.12 -14.76
N GLY A 177 2.71 9.57 -14.30
CA GLY A 177 2.53 10.41 -13.12
C GLY A 177 2.94 11.86 -13.35
N ASP A 178 3.09 12.29 -14.61
CA ASP A 178 3.50 13.64 -14.99
C ASP A 178 2.33 14.63 -15.12
N ARG A 179 1.10 14.14 -14.92
CA ARG A 179 -0.18 14.86 -15.00
C ARG A 179 -0.64 15.18 -16.41
N GLU A 180 -0.03 14.59 -17.43
CA GLU A 180 -0.43 14.75 -18.83
C GLU A 180 -0.63 13.38 -19.47
N VAL A 181 -1.81 13.14 -20.03
CA VAL A 181 -2.08 11.91 -20.77
C VAL A 181 -1.60 12.09 -22.20
N ASN A 182 -0.42 11.57 -22.50
CA ASN A 182 0.26 11.85 -23.75
C ASN A 182 0.97 10.60 -24.31
N PHE A 183 1.86 10.83 -25.28
CA PHE A 183 2.54 9.74 -25.97
C PHE A 183 3.49 8.95 -25.06
N GLU A 184 3.93 9.50 -23.94
CA GLU A 184 4.76 8.81 -22.95
C GLU A 184 3.96 7.72 -22.23
N ASP A 185 2.68 7.96 -21.89
CA ASP A 185 1.79 6.95 -21.32
C ASP A 185 1.46 5.85 -22.32
N PHE A 186 1.14 6.23 -23.55
CA PHE A 186 0.93 5.27 -24.63
C PHE A 186 2.18 4.41 -24.86
N ALA A 187 3.37 5.03 -24.83
CA ALA A 187 4.63 4.32 -25.00
C ALA A 187 4.88 3.32 -23.86
N LYS A 188 4.45 3.63 -22.63
CA LYS A 188 4.44 2.67 -21.51
C LYS A 188 3.56 1.46 -21.84
N VAL A 189 2.32 1.66 -22.25
CA VAL A 189 1.42 0.55 -22.65
C VAL A 189 2.05 -0.31 -23.75
N ALA A 190 2.55 0.32 -24.81
CA ALA A 190 3.18 -0.38 -25.93
C ALA A 190 4.45 -1.15 -25.52
N ARG A 191 5.24 -0.60 -24.58
CA ARG A 191 6.47 -1.22 -24.08
C ARG A 191 6.20 -2.49 -23.27
N TYR A 192 5.11 -2.49 -22.52
CA TYR A 192 4.76 -3.59 -21.62
C TYR A 192 3.67 -4.51 -22.17
N TRP A 193 3.23 -4.31 -23.40
CA TRP A 193 2.18 -5.11 -24.04
C TRP A 193 2.36 -6.62 -23.85
N GLY A 194 1.35 -7.28 -23.30
CA GLY A 194 1.33 -8.71 -23.00
C GLY A 194 2.14 -9.12 -21.75
N GLN A 195 2.56 -8.18 -20.91
CA GLN A 195 3.32 -8.43 -19.67
C GLN A 195 2.47 -8.08 -18.45
N ASP A 196 2.70 -8.76 -17.33
CA ASP A 196 2.19 -8.34 -16.01
C ASP A 196 3.10 -7.23 -15.46
N GLU A 197 2.87 -6.00 -15.92
CA GLU A 197 3.55 -4.81 -15.41
C GLU A 197 2.52 -3.96 -14.67
N PHE A 198 2.42 -4.12 -13.35
CA PHE A 198 1.42 -3.44 -12.51
C PHE A 198 1.40 -1.91 -12.65
N SER A 199 2.49 -1.27 -13.09
CA SER A 199 2.52 0.18 -13.32
C SER A 199 1.77 0.61 -14.59
N VAL A 200 1.26 -0.36 -15.36
CA VAL A 200 0.58 -0.19 -16.65
C VAL A 200 -0.66 -1.09 -16.76
N ASP A 201 -0.62 -2.29 -16.16
CA ASP A 201 -1.74 -3.23 -16.00
C ASP A 201 -2.67 -2.72 -14.88
N ILE A 202 -3.58 -1.84 -15.27
CA ILE A 202 -4.47 -1.09 -14.39
C ILE A 202 -5.93 -1.52 -14.53
N MET A 203 -6.24 -2.30 -15.56
CA MET A 203 -7.59 -2.74 -15.90
C MET A 203 -7.74 -4.27 -15.89
N PRO A 204 -8.87 -4.80 -15.38
CA PRO A 204 -9.89 -4.09 -14.64
C PRO A 204 -9.35 -3.58 -13.29
N PRO A 205 -9.97 -2.55 -12.72
CA PRO A 205 -9.46 -1.98 -11.50
C PRO A 205 -9.66 -2.95 -10.33
N PRO A 206 -8.83 -2.81 -9.28
CA PRO A 206 -7.87 -1.72 -9.05
C PRO A 206 -6.41 -2.18 -9.12
N SER A 207 -6.14 -3.34 -9.71
CA SER A 207 -4.81 -3.98 -9.74
C SER A 207 -4.47 -4.63 -11.07
N GLY A 208 -5.30 -4.45 -12.10
CA GLY A 208 -5.15 -5.12 -13.39
C GLY A 208 -5.72 -6.54 -13.43
N ASP A 209 -5.70 -7.17 -14.60
CA ASP A 209 -5.98 -8.61 -14.78
C ASP A 209 -4.71 -9.47 -14.91
N GLY A 210 -3.54 -8.89 -14.69
CA GLY A 210 -2.25 -9.56 -14.79
C GLY A 210 -1.64 -9.48 -16.19
N VAL A 211 -2.19 -8.67 -17.10
CA VAL A 211 -1.64 -8.49 -18.44
C VAL A 211 -1.94 -7.12 -19.02
N VAL A 212 -0.89 -6.40 -19.43
CA VAL A 212 -1.04 -5.16 -20.20
C VAL A 212 -1.67 -5.48 -21.56
N ASP A 213 -2.91 -5.07 -21.76
CA ASP A 213 -3.65 -5.33 -23.00
C ASP A 213 -4.50 -4.12 -23.45
N PHE A 214 -5.53 -4.41 -24.24
CA PHE A 214 -6.39 -3.37 -24.78
C PHE A 214 -7.29 -2.72 -23.72
N GLN A 215 -7.56 -3.40 -22.61
CA GLN A 215 -8.29 -2.85 -21.48
C GLN A 215 -7.49 -1.73 -20.84
N ASP A 216 -6.18 -1.89 -20.64
CA ASP A 216 -5.33 -0.81 -20.11
C ASP A 216 -5.17 0.33 -21.10
N LEU A 217 -4.95 -0.01 -22.36
CA LEU A 217 -4.85 0.99 -23.42
C LEU A 217 -6.11 1.83 -23.53
N SER A 218 -7.28 1.24 -23.28
CA SER A 218 -8.55 1.94 -23.39
C SER A 218 -8.59 3.16 -22.47
N ILE A 219 -8.00 3.09 -21.28
CA ILE A 219 -7.97 4.21 -20.33
C ILE A 219 -7.03 5.32 -20.80
N VAL A 220 -5.86 4.98 -21.33
CA VAL A 220 -4.96 5.99 -21.93
C VAL A 220 -5.62 6.69 -23.12
N VAL A 221 -6.40 5.96 -23.93
CA VAL A 221 -7.08 6.52 -25.10
C VAL A 221 -8.32 7.33 -24.72
N GLU A 222 -9.08 6.90 -23.71
CA GLU A 222 -10.28 7.59 -23.22
C GLU A 222 -9.93 8.98 -22.66
N HIS A 223 -8.75 9.12 -22.06
CA HIS A 223 -8.27 10.36 -21.47
C HIS A 223 -7.21 11.08 -22.32
N TRP A 224 -7.09 10.74 -23.61
CA TRP A 224 -6.01 11.24 -24.47
C TRP A 224 -5.93 12.78 -24.53
N LEU A 225 -4.74 13.34 -24.24
CA LEU A 225 -4.45 14.77 -24.13
C LEU A 225 -5.16 15.50 -22.99
N GLU A 226 -5.67 14.76 -22.01
CA GLU A 226 -6.13 15.38 -20.76
C GLU A 226 -4.93 15.78 -19.90
N THR A 227 -5.04 16.98 -19.30
CA THR A 227 -4.14 17.43 -18.25
C THR A 227 -4.89 17.34 -16.93
N ILE A 228 -4.30 16.65 -15.97
CA ILE A 228 -4.90 16.45 -14.65
C ILE A 228 -4.56 17.68 -13.81
N GLU A 229 -5.49 18.62 -13.74
CA GLU A 229 -5.40 19.71 -12.77
C GLU A 229 -5.56 19.11 -11.37
N GLN A 230 -4.70 19.51 -10.42
CA GLN A 230 -4.99 19.23 -9.02
C GLN A 230 -6.35 19.86 -8.70
N PRO A 231 -7.25 19.20 -7.95
CA PRO A 231 -8.38 19.91 -7.40
C PRO A 231 -7.81 21.10 -6.64
N GLU A 232 -8.14 22.33 -7.08
CA GLU A 232 -7.92 23.49 -6.26
C GLU A 232 -8.54 23.15 -4.91
N PHE A 233 -7.74 23.15 -3.84
CA PHE A 233 -8.28 23.07 -2.50
C PHE A 233 -9.26 24.23 -2.37
N TYR A 234 -10.56 23.94 -2.51
CA TYR A 234 -11.59 24.87 -2.11
C TYR A 234 -11.40 25.04 -0.60
N GLU A 235 -10.78 26.15 -0.21
CA GLU A 235 -10.92 26.71 1.12
C GLU A 235 -12.41 27.09 1.32
N ASP A 236 -13.30 26.11 1.49
CA ASP A 236 -14.62 26.39 2.06
C ASP A 236 -14.47 26.47 3.58
N PHE A 237 -13.86 27.56 4.04
CA PHE A 237 -13.77 27.92 5.45
C PHE A 237 -15.11 28.41 6.03
N GLU A 238 -16.24 28.32 5.33
CA GLU A 238 -17.50 28.94 5.79
C GLU A 238 -18.73 28.04 5.94
N SER A 239 -18.64 26.71 5.81
CA SER A 239 -19.78 25.85 6.19
C SER A 239 -19.38 24.72 7.13
N GLY A 240 -19.19 25.07 8.41
CA GLY A 240 -18.96 24.14 9.53
C GLY A 240 -20.12 23.19 9.81
N ASN A 241 -20.43 22.28 8.89
CA ASN A 241 -21.38 21.19 9.05
C ASN A 241 -20.63 19.85 9.02
N PHE A 242 -20.08 19.48 10.18
CA PHE A 242 -19.63 18.11 10.41
C PHE A 242 -20.80 17.29 10.98
N THR A 243 -21.22 16.25 10.27
CA THR A 243 -22.16 15.24 10.81
C THR A 243 -21.43 14.40 11.86
N LYS A 244 -21.75 14.67 13.12
CA LYS A 244 -21.40 13.84 14.27
C LYS A 244 -22.18 12.51 14.19
N TYR A 245 -21.51 11.38 13.98
CA TYR A 245 -22.08 10.09 14.34
C TYR A 245 -21.96 9.93 15.85
N ASP A 246 -23.05 10.17 16.57
CA ASP A 246 -23.13 9.93 18.02
C ASP A 246 -23.20 8.42 18.30
N TRP A 247 -22.05 7.82 18.61
CA TRP A 247 -22.02 6.60 19.41
C TRP A 247 -21.71 6.98 20.85
N GLU A 248 -22.76 7.22 21.64
CA GLU A 248 -22.63 7.57 23.05
C GLU A 248 -22.05 6.40 23.87
N HIS A 249 -20.75 6.45 24.14
CA HIS A 249 -20.13 5.75 25.26
C HIS A 249 -19.57 6.79 26.25
N PRO A 250 -20.07 6.85 27.50
CA PRO A 250 -19.65 7.86 28.46
C PRO A 250 -18.23 7.54 28.95
N GLY A 251 -17.24 8.31 28.50
CA GLY A 251 -15.88 8.28 29.06
C GLY A 251 -14.73 8.58 28.11
N ILE A 252 -14.96 8.69 26.80
CA ILE A 252 -13.90 9.00 25.82
C ILE A 252 -14.38 10.13 24.93
N ASP A 253 -13.66 11.26 24.98
CA ASP A 253 -13.91 12.46 24.17
C ASP A 253 -13.00 12.39 22.93
N TRP A 254 -13.59 12.19 21.75
CA TRP A 254 -12.88 12.15 20.47
C TRP A 254 -12.99 13.50 19.77
N THR A 255 -11.89 14.26 19.71
CA THR A 255 -11.80 15.43 18.84
C THR A 255 -11.19 15.04 17.50
N VAL A 256 -12.01 15.05 16.46
CA VAL A 256 -11.62 14.90 15.05
C VAL A 256 -10.94 16.18 14.59
N VAL A 257 -9.66 16.09 14.29
CA VAL A 257 -8.88 17.07 13.51
C VAL A 257 -8.44 16.25 12.32
N SER A 258 -8.89 16.59 11.10
CA SER A 258 -8.50 15.97 9.81
C SER A 258 -7.26 15.06 9.95
N ASP A 259 -7.51 13.75 9.87
CA ASP A 259 -7.26 12.77 10.93
C ASP A 259 -5.80 12.48 11.31
N ILE A 260 -5.29 13.09 12.39
CA ILE A 260 -4.31 12.48 13.31
C ILE A 260 -4.90 12.53 14.73
N VAL A 261 -5.35 11.38 15.23
CA VAL A 261 -5.92 11.27 16.59
C VAL A 261 -4.79 11.00 17.60
N TYR A 262 -4.63 11.86 18.62
CA TYR A 262 -3.85 11.51 19.82
C TYR A 262 -4.50 11.98 21.14
N GLU A 263 -4.45 11.09 22.14
CA GLU A 263 -4.92 11.25 23.52
C GLU A 263 -3.83 11.86 24.42
N ARG A 264 -4.03 13.08 24.95
CA ARG A 264 -3.09 13.69 25.92
C ARG A 264 -3.54 13.42 27.37
N LYS A 265 -2.88 12.50 28.09
CA LYS A 265 -3.03 12.33 29.55
C LYS A 265 -2.68 13.63 30.31
N LEU A 266 -3.66 14.24 30.96
CA LEU A 266 -3.45 15.28 31.97
C LEU A 266 -3.34 14.66 33.37
N PHE A 267 -2.16 14.72 33.98
CA PHE A 267 -2.01 14.62 35.43
C PHE A 267 -2.37 15.98 36.05
N SER A 268 -3.55 16.11 36.66
CA SER A 268 -3.80 17.22 37.61
C SER A 268 -3.43 16.78 39.02
N LYS A 269 -2.42 17.43 39.59
CA LYS A 269 -2.21 17.52 41.05
C LYS A 269 -3.50 18.01 41.69
N VAL A 270 -4.16 17.18 42.51
CA VAL A 270 -5.11 17.65 43.51
C VAL A 270 -4.29 18.00 44.76
N ARG A 271 -4.19 19.29 45.06
CA ARG A 271 -3.96 19.76 46.43
C ARG A 271 -5.32 19.83 47.11
N HIS A 272 -5.46 19.14 48.23
CA HIS A 272 -6.18 19.62 49.40
C HIS A 272 -5.19 19.68 50.56
#